data_AF-A0A932B026-F1
#
_entry.id   AF-A0A932B026-F1
#
_cell.length_a   1.000
_cell.length_b   1.000
_cell.length_c   1.000
_cell.angle_alpha   90.00
_cell.angle_beta   90.00
_cell.angle_gamma   90.00
#
_symmetry.space_group_name_H-M   'P 1'
#
loop_
_entity.id
_entity.type
_entity.pdbx_description
1 polymer ?
#
loop_
_entity_poly.entity_id
_entity_poly.type
_entity_poly.pdbx_seq_one_letter_code
_entity_poly.pdbx_strand_id
1 'polypeptide(L)' 'MELRPRATAKFARSRPVIECAQCGERLFVPEWSEYVDERRVRHLWECEACGYAFETTVRYAAA' A
#
# COMPACT_ATOMS: atom_id res chain seq x y z
N MET A 1 -29.28 24.83 20.11
CA MET A 1 -29.28 23.66 19.19
C MET A 1 -27.85 23.51 18.71
N GLU A 2 -27.03 22.87 19.54
CA GLU A 2 -25.58 22.83 19.37
C GLU A 2 -25.27 21.80 18.29
N LEU A 3 -24.92 22.26 17.08
CA LEU A 3 -24.43 21.39 16.03
C LEU A 3 -23.04 20.91 16.42
N ARG A 4 -22.98 19.70 16.99
CA ARG A 4 -21.73 19.01 17.31
C ARG A 4 -20.84 18.96 16.06
N PRO A 5 -19.59 19.44 16.11
CA PRO A 5 -18.70 19.29 14.97
C PRO A 5 -18.46 17.80 14.73
N ARG A 6 -18.87 17.33 13.55
CA ARG A 6 -18.60 15.98 13.08
C ARG A 6 -17.09 15.83 13.11
N ALA A 7 -16.59 14.97 14.01
CA ALA A 7 -15.18 14.65 14.08
C ALA A 7 -14.73 14.27 12.67
N THR A 8 -13.91 15.13 12.06
CA THR A 8 -13.22 14.85 10.82
C THR A 8 -12.31 13.67 11.13
N ALA A 9 -12.82 12.45 10.89
CA ALA A 9 -12.05 11.24 11.07
C ALA A 9 -10.76 11.46 10.27
N LYS A 10 -9.64 11.50 10.97
CA LYS A 10 -8.34 11.77 10.37
C LYS A 10 -8.09 10.66 9.35
N PHE A 11 -8.37 10.93 8.08
CA PHE A 11 -7.95 10.11 6.94
C PHE A 11 -6.42 10.21 6.73
N ALA A 12 -5.66 10.40 7.81
CA ALA A 12 -4.26 10.06 7.86
C ALA A 12 -4.12 8.53 7.95
N ARG A 13 -4.74 7.81 7.00
CA ARG A 13 -4.28 6.47 6.68
C ARG A 13 -2.95 6.70 5.99
N SER A 14 -1.88 6.70 6.77
CA SER A 14 -0.51 6.69 6.29
C SER A 14 -0.46 5.76 5.09
N ARG A 15 -0.31 6.29 3.87
CA ARG A 15 -0.04 5.46 2.69
C ARG A 15 1.10 4.54 3.11
N PRO A 16 0.92 3.20 3.10
CA PRO A 16 2.00 2.31 3.47
C PRO A 16 3.16 2.64 2.55
N VAL A 17 4.26 3.11 3.14
CA VAL A 17 5.50 3.34 2.43
C VAL A 17 6.14 1.97 2.32
N ILE A 18 6.29 1.49 1.08
CA ILE A 18 7.03 0.27 0.82
C ILE A 18 8.49 0.65 0.66
N GLU A 19 9.38 -0.09 1.30
CA GLU A 19 10.83 0.12 1.23
C GLU A 19 11.45 -1.09 0.55
N CYS A 20 12.51 -0.87 -0.23
CA CYS A 20 13.27 -1.94 -0.84
C CYS A 20 13.92 -2.80 0.26
N ALA A 21 13.68 -4.11 0.21
CA ALA A 21 14.24 -5.05 1.19
C ALA A 21 15.77 -5.16 1.15
N GLN A 22 16.43 -4.63 0.11
CA GLN A 22 17.89 -4.66 -0.03
C GLN A 22 18.55 -3.32 0.36
N CYS A 23 18.10 -2.21 -0.22
CA CYS A 23 18.75 -0.90 -0.03
C CYS A 23 17.98 0.08 0.86
N GLY A 24 16.71 -0.23 1.21
CA GLY A 24 15.85 0.67 1.98
C GLY A 24 15.26 1.85 1.19
N GLU A 25 15.48 1.92 -0.13
CA GLU A 25 14.90 2.97 -0.96
C GLU A 25 13.36 2.92 -0.92
N ARG A 26 12.73 4.09 -0.92
CA ARG A 26 11.27 4.19 -0.77
C ARG A 26 10.60 4.01 -2.13
N LEU A 27 9.73 3.02 -2.22
CA LEU A 27 8.97 2.68 -3.41
C LEU A 27 7.55 3.26 -3.31
N PHE A 28 7.19 4.12 -4.26
CA PHE A 28 5.93 4.87 -4.22
C PHE A 28 4.81 4.25 -5.07
N VAL A 29 5.18 3.50 -6.11
CA VAL A 29 4.28 2.83 -7.04
C VAL A 29 4.87 1.45 -7.38
N PRO A 30 4.03 0.41 -7.50
CA PRO A 30 4.46 -0.88 -8.02
C PRO A 30 4.49 -0.84 -9.56
N GLU A 31 5.40 -1.59 -10.15
CA GLU A 31 5.49 -1.76 -11.61
C GLU A 31 4.23 -2.42 -12.18
N TRP A 32 3.64 -3.33 -11.40
CA TRP A 32 2.42 -4.00 -11.79
C TRP A 32 1.55 -4.36 -10.60
N SER A 33 0.24 -4.35 -10.82
CA SER A 33 -0.76 -4.75 -9.83
C SER A 33 -1.77 -5.68 -10.47
N GLU A 34 -1.99 -6.82 -9.84
CA GLU A 34 -2.92 -7.85 -10.30
C GLU A 34 -4.00 -8.11 -9.27
N TYR A 35 -5.24 -8.17 -9.75
CA TYR A 35 -6.35 -8.70 -8.98
C TYR A 35 -6.32 -10.22 -9.06
N VAL A 36 -5.91 -10.87 -7.96
CA VAL A 36 -5.75 -12.33 -7.92
C VAL A 36 -7.08 -13.02 -7.64
N ASP A 37 -7.83 -12.52 -6.66
CA ASP A 37 -9.16 -13.00 -6.29
C ASP A 37 -9.96 -11.92 -5.55
N GLU A 38 -11.20 -12.24 -5.18
CA GLU A 38 -12.14 -11.35 -4.49
C GLU A 38 -11.54 -10.60 -3.29
N ARG A 39 -10.52 -11.17 -2.65
CA ARG A 39 -9.93 -10.68 -1.41
C ARG A 39 -8.43 -10.42 -1.51
N ARG A 40 -7.82 -10.54 -2.69
CA ARG A 40 -6.35 -10.44 -2.83
C ARG A 40 -5.93 -9.62 -4.03
N VAL A 41 -5.01 -8.69 -3.77
CA VAL A 41 -4.30 -7.94 -4.81
C VAL A 41 -2.81 -8.18 -4.62
N ARG A 42 -2.12 -8.52 -5.71
CA ARG A 42 -0.67 -8.70 -5.74
C ARG A 42 -0.04 -7.49 -6.40
N HIS A 43 1.07 -7.03 -5.83
CA HIS A 43 1.87 -5.93 -6.38
C HIS A 43 3.28 -6.45 -6.64
N LEU A 44 3.79 -6.19 -7.84
CA LEU A 44 5.19 -6.40 -8.20
C LEU A 44 5.92 -5.06 -8.06
N TRP A 45 7.02 -5.09 -7.32
CA TRP A 45 7.88 -3.94 -7.05
C TRP A 45 9.23 -4.18 -7.70
N GLU A 46 9.79 -3.15 -8.31
CA GLU A 46 11.18 -3.12 -8.74
C GLU A 46 11.82 -1.85 -8.17
N CYS A 47 13.01 -1.99 -7.59
CA CYS A 47 13.75 -0.84 -7.08
C CYS A 47 14.68 -0.29 -8.16
N GLU A 48 14.43 0.93 -8.62
CA GLU A 48 15.27 1.61 -9.62
C GLU A 48 16.72 1.83 -9.13
N ALA A 49 16.94 1.93 -7.81
CA ALA A 49 18.26 2.19 -7.25
C ALA A 49 19.18 0.96 -7.22
N CYS A 50 18.63 -0.26 -7.11
CA CYS A 50 19.44 -1.49 -6.97
C CYS A 50 19.00 -2.65 -7.88
N GLY A 51 17.92 -2.51 -8.64
CA GLY A 51 17.36 -3.53 -9.52
C GLY A 51 16.68 -4.70 -8.79
N TYR A 52 16.53 -4.63 -7.46
CA TYR A 52 15.88 -5.71 -6.71
C TYR A 52 14.36 -5.68 -6.93
N ALA A 53 13.82 -6.82 -7.37
CA ALA A 53 12.39 -7.01 -7.58
C ALA A 53 11.79 -7.97 -6.53
N PHE A 54 10.60 -7.65 -6.04
CA PHE A 54 9.87 -8.46 -5.07
C PHE A 54 8.37 -8.19 -5.13
N GLU A 55 7.60 -9.00 -4.40
CA GLU A 55 6.15 -8.96 -4.48
C GLU A 55 5.50 -8.83 -3.11
N THR A 56 4.40 -8.09 -3.05
CA THR A 56 3.57 -7.96 -1.84
C THR A 56 2.14 -8.33 -2.16
N THR A 57 1.43 -8.93 -1.20
CA THR A 57 0.00 -9.27 -1.35
C THR A 57 -0.82 -8.52 -0.31
N VAL A 58 -1.77 -7.70 -0.77
CA VAL A 58 -2.79 -7.07 0.06
C VAL A 58 -3.97 -8.04 0.21
N ARG A 59 -4.44 -8.24 1.44
CA ARG A 59 -5.58 -9.09 1.76
C ARG A 59 -6.68 -8.27 2.40
N TYR A 60 -7.88 -8.33 1.83
CA TYR A 60 -9.07 -7.76 2.45
C TYR A 60 -9.61 -8.70 3.55
N ALA A 61 -10.07 -8.14 4.67
CA ALA A 61 -10.70 -8.91 5.72
C ALA A 61 -11.97 -9.61 5.19
N ALA A 62 -12.28 -10.79 5.73
CA ALA A 62 -13.57 -11.41 5.50
C ALA A 62 -14.68 -10.51 6.08
N ALA A 63 -15.77 -10.34 5.33
CA ALA A 63 -16.99 -9.70 5.81
C ALA A 63 -17.66 -10.53 6.91
#